data_AF-A0A3M5C124-F1
#
_entry.id   AF-A0A3M5C124-F1
#
_cell.length_a   1.000
_cell.length_b   1.000
_cell.length_c   1.000
_cell.angle_alpha   90.00
_cell.angle_beta   90.00
_cell.angle_gamma   90.00
#
_symmetry.space_group_name_H-M   'P 1'
#
loop_
_entity.id
_entity.type
_entity.pdbx_description
1 polymer ?
#
loop_
_entity_poly.entity_id
_entity_poly.type
_entity_poly.pdbx_seq_one_letter_code
_entity_poly.pdbx_strand_id
1 'polypeptide(L)'
;MVRHRSACPASISEVRSMAASTSVHSNAFNFMSCLKSGVDPRTGLYNISISMPELQSNDLRGPGFRLDLSYSQLNTLDSGYGMGWNLQVSQYNPATQILSLSTGETFLVDGTGSNGLRTMTEKKIDTFHFYKQDDTSYRVVHKSGLVEILELHISGNKRMAWAVKIIAPSGHSITLKHKLFKSSTYMLASITDDLGQTLLEIARSDDFVELKLNRPG
;
A
#
# COMPACT_ATOMS: atom_id res chain seq x y z
N MET A 1 -10.93 -73.99 12.95
CA MET A 1 -9.72 -74.57 12.35
C MET A 1 -9.18 -73.57 11.32
N VAL A 2 -8.00 -72.99 11.60
CA VAL A 2 -6.95 -72.45 10.70
C VAL A 2 -7.41 -71.65 9.45
N ARG A 3 -7.40 -70.30 9.45
CA ARG A 3 -6.34 -69.33 9.05
C ARG A 3 -5.78 -69.45 7.62
N HIS A 4 -5.90 -68.36 6.83
CA HIS A 4 -4.80 -67.59 6.20
C HIS A 4 -5.41 -66.36 5.45
N ARG A 5 -5.33 -65.14 6.01
CA ARG A 5 -4.33 -64.06 5.77
C ARG A 5 -4.10 -63.68 4.29
N SER A 6 -4.47 -62.46 3.96
CA SER A 6 -3.65 -61.54 3.16
C SER A 6 -3.89 -60.10 3.64
N ALA A 7 -2.83 -59.31 3.64
CA ALA A 7 -2.69 -58.04 4.36
C ALA A 7 -2.42 -56.88 3.39
N CYS A 8 -2.50 -55.67 3.97
CA CYS A 8 -1.95 -54.37 3.53
C CYS A 8 -2.86 -53.48 2.66
N PRO A 9 -2.66 -52.13 2.71
CA PRO A 9 -2.70 -51.26 3.88
C PRO A 9 -3.63 -50.04 3.66
N ALA A 10 -3.98 -49.33 4.73
CA ALA A 10 -4.72 -48.08 4.64
C ALA A 10 -3.86 -46.97 4.00
N SER A 11 -4.29 -46.46 2.85
CA SER A 11 -3.69 -45.31 2.15
C SER A 11 -4.37 -44.00 2.56
N ILE A 12 -3.55 -43.12 3.15
CA ILE A 12 -3.50 -41.66 3.00
C ILE A 12 -4.79 -40.99 2.50
N SER A 13 -5.42 -40.22 3.38
CA SER A 13 -6.44 -39.23 3.03
C SER A 13 -5.83 -38.14 2.13
N GLU A 14 -6.18 -38.18 0.84
CA GLU A 14 -5.94 -37.08 -0.10
C GLU A 14 -6.69 -35.83 0.38
N VAL A 15 -5.94 -34.76 0.65
CA VAL A 15 -6.47 -33.41 0.69
C VAL A 15 -6.86 -33.07 -0.75
N ARG A 16 -8.17 -33.18 -1.06
CA ARG A 16 -8.70 -32.69 -2.34
C ARG A 16 -8.53 -31.18 -2.39
N SER A 17 -7.59 -30.72 -3.21
CA SER A 17 -7.60 -29.36 -3.76
C SER A 17 -8.87 -29.21 -4.60
N MET A 18 -9.86 -28.50 -4.07
CA MET A 18 -11.03 -28.08 -4.83
C MET A 18 -10.63 -26.89 -5.70
N ALA A 19 -9.96 -27.15 -6.83
CA ALA A 19 -9.98 -26.20 -7.93
C ALA A 19 -11.41 -26.23 -8.50
N ALA A 20 -12.20 -25.20 -8.19
CA ALA A 20 -13.51 -25.03 -8.80
C ALA A 20 -13.34 -24.90 -10.32
N SER A 21 -13.78 -25.92 -11.07
CA SER A 21 -13.78 -25.90 -12.53
C SER A 21 -14.84 -24.93 -13.02
N THR A 22 -14.46 -23.68 -13.25
CA THR A 22 -15.27 -22.71 -13.99
C THR A 22 -14.85 -22.75 -15.46
N SER A 23 -15.77 -23.08 -16.36
CA SER A 23 -15.56 -23.20 -17.81
C SER A 23 -15.48 -21.85 -18.53
N VAL A 24 -15.03 -20.80 -17.85
CA VAL A 24 -14.92 -19.46 -18.40
C VAL A 24 -13.46 -19.03 -18.30
N HIS A 25 -12.73 -19.11 -19.41
CA HIS A 25 -11.39 -18.55 -19.49
C HIS A 25 -11.54 -17.05 -19.79
N SER A 26 -11.38 -16.20 -18.77
CA SER A 26 -11.48 -14.74 -18.93
C SER A 26 -10.37 -14.03 -18.15
N ASN A 27 -9.81 -12.96 -18.75
CA ASN A 27 -8.90 -12.07 -18.04
C ASN A 27 -9.54 -11.38 -16.83
N ALA A 28 -10.88 -11.42 -16.71
CA ALA A 28 -11.58 -11.00 -15.48
C ALA A 28 -11.15 -11.81 -14.25
N PHE A 29 -10.73 -13.07 -14.41
CA PHE A 29 -10.18 -13.88 -13.30
C PHE A 29 -8.79 -13.40 -12.87
N ASN A 30 -7.97 -12.86 -13.78
CA ASN A 30 -6.73 -12.19 -13.40
C ASN A 30 -7.01 -10.95 -12.53
N PHE A 31 -8.11 -10.23 -12.80
CA PHE A 31 -8.54 -9.09 -11.97
C PHE A 31 -9.06 -9.53 -10.59
N MET A 32 -9.79 -10.65 -10.49
CA MET A 32 -10.19 -11.21 -9.20
C MET A 32 -9.00 -11.56 -8.30
N SER A 33 -7.84 -11.92 -8.86
CA SER A 33 -6.63 -12.16 -8.05
C SER A 33 -6.10 -10.88 -7.36
N CYS A 34 -6.43 -9.71 -7.91
CA CYS A 34 -6.06 -8.41 -7.36
C CYS A 34 -7.08 -7.87 -6.35
N LEU A 35 -8.29 -8.41 -6.32
CA LEU A 35 -9.33 -8.09 -5.35
C LEU A 35 -9.27 -9.08 -4.18
N LYS A 36 -8.96 -8.59 -2.99
CA LYS A 36 -9.06 -9.36 -1.75
C LYS A 36 -10.19 -8.77 -0.91
N SER A 37 -11.16 -9.57 -0.53
CA SER A 37 -12.22 -9.14 0.38
C SER A 37 -12.51 -10.20 1.41
N GLY A 38 -12.93 -9.79 2.60
CA GLY A 38 -13.30 -10.73 3.64
C GLY A 38 -13.92 -10.04 4.84
N VAL A 39 -14.62 -10.85 5.64
CA VAL A 39 -15.06 -10.47 6.98
C VAL A 39 -14.06 -11.06 7.96
N ASP A 40 -13.53 -10.23 8.86
CA ASP A 40 -12.74 -10.74 9.97
C ASP A 40 -13.68 -11.50 10.92
N PRO A 41 -13.51 -12.82 11.12
CA PRO A 41 -14.41 -13.62 11.92
C PRO A 41 -14.41 -13.25 13.42
N ARG A 42 -13.40 -12.54 13.90
CA ARG A 42 -13.31 -12.10 15.30
C ARG A 42 -14.07 -10.81 15.56
N THR A 43 -14.13 -9.92 14.57
CA THR A 43 -14.72 -8.58 14.74
C THR A 43 -16.01 -8.38 13.95
N GLY A 44 -16.30 -9.25 12.98
CA GLY A 44 -17.41 -9.09 12.04
C GLY A 44 -17.20 -7.96 11.02
N LEU A 45 -16.01 -7.35 10.98
CA LEU A 45 -15.73 -6.22 10.11
C LEU A 45 -15.37 -6.68 8.70
N TYR A 46 -16.00 -6.06 7.72
CA TYR A 46 -15.73 -6.27 6.31
C TYR A 46 -14.63 -5.33 5.80
N ASN A 47 -13.66 -5.89 5.08
CA ASN A 47 -12.59 -5.15 4.43
C ASN A 47 -12.45 -5.57 2.97
N ILE A 48 -12.03 -4.65 2.12
CA ILE A 48 -11.66 -4.90 0.72
C ILE A 48 -10.27 -4.30 0.48
N SER A 49 -9.46 -4.96 -0.33
CA SER A 49 -8.23 -4.42 -0.90
C SER A 49 -8.20 -4.71 -2.40
N ILE A 50 -7.97 -3.68 -3.20
CA ILE A 50 -7.81 -3.73 -4.65
C ILE A 50 -6.36 -3.38 -4.93
N SER A 51 -5.60 -4.35 -5.40
CA SER A 51 -4.19 -4.15 -5.71
C SER A 51 -3.99 -3.77 -7.17
N MET A 52 -3.40 -2.61 -7.43
CA MET A 52 -3.11 -2.15 -8.79
C MET A 52 -1.90 -2.89 -9.37
N PRO A 53 -1.73 -2.93 -10.70
CA PRO A 53 -0.46 -3.36 -11.29
C PRO A 53 0.71 -2.49 -10.80
N GLU A 54 1.91 -3.07 -10.81
CA GLU A 54 3.14 -2.34 -10.55
C GLU A 54 3.36 -1.24 -11.60
N LEU A 55 3.76 -0.05 -11.15
CA LEU A 55 4.06 1.07 -12.03
C LEU A 55 5.43 0.87 -12.68
N GLN A 56 5.42 0.57 -13.97
CA GLN A 56 6.63 0.46 -14.77
C GLN A 56 7.19 1.86 -15.05
N SER A 57 8.23 2.25 -14.32
CA SER A 57 8.81 3.60 -14.35
C SER A 57 10.23 3.60 -14.91
N ASN A 58 10.65 4.71 -15.53
CA ASN A 58 12.01 4.92 -16.02
C ASN A 58 12.52 3.78 -16.92
N ASP A 59 11.73 3.37 -17.92
CA ASP A 59 12.04 2.23 -18.80
C ASP A 59 12.39 0.93 -18.03
N LEU A 60 11.60 0.62 -16.99
CA LEU A 60 11.76 -0.51 -16.07
C LEU A 60 12.99 -0.43 -15.14
N ARG A 61 13.60 0.76 -15.00
CA ARG A 61 14.77 0.97 -14.13
C ARG A 61 14.43 1.72 -12.84
N GLY A 62 13.19 2.19 -12.72
CA GLY A 62 12.69 2.92 -11.57
C GLY A 62 12.30 2.03 -10.40
N PRO A 63 11.72 2.61 -9.34
CA PRO A 63 11.26 1.84 -8.19
C PRO A 63 10.10 0.93 -8.59
N GLY A 64 10.15 -0.32 -8.13
CA GLY A 64 9.03 -1.25 -8.23
C GLY A 64 7.92 -0.88 -7.25
N PHE A 65 7.15 0.15 -7.60
CA PHE A 65 6.11 0.72 -6.75
C PHE A 65 4.73 0.23 -7.17
N ARG A 66 3.98 -0.28 -6.19
CA ARG A 66 2.61 -0.75 -6.34
C ARG A 66 1.71 0.05 -5.42
N LEU A 67 0.51 0.35 -5.91
CA LEU A 67 -0.53 1.01 -5.12
C LEU A 67 -1.65 0.03 -4.81
N ASP A 68 -2.08 0.04 -3.55
CA ASP A 68 -3.21 -0.72 -3.08
C ASP A 68 -4.30 0.25 -2.61
N LEU A 69 -5.52 0.04 -3.10
CA LEU A 69 -6.71 0.78 -2.68
C LEU A 69 -7.47 -0.09 -1.68
N SER A 70 -7.57 0.36 -0.43
CA SER A 70 -8.12 -0.41 0.69
C SER A 70 -9.39 0.24 1.23
N TYR A 71 -10.37 -0.59 1.58
CA TYR A 71 -11.61 -0.21 2.24
C TYR A 71 -11.66 -0.80 3.64
N SER A 72 -12.05 0.03 4.60
CA SER A 72 -12.36 -0.42 5.96
C SER A 72 -13.66 0.22 6.44
N GLN A 73 -14.55 -0.61 7.00
CA GLN A 73 -15.79 -0.13 7.63
C GLN A 73 -15.56 0.81 8.82
N LEU A 74 -14.40 0.73 9.47
CA LEU A 74 -14.05 1.61 10.59
C LEU A 74 -13.66 3.01 10.14
N ASN A 75 -13.26 3.17 8.87
CA ASN A 75 -12.93 4.46 8.32
C ASN A 75 -14.21 5.17 7.86
N THR A 76 -14.63 6.18 8.61
CA THR A 76 -15.82 6.99 8.29
C THR A 76 -15.49 8.25 7.50
N LEU A 77 -14.23 8.42 7.07
CA LEU A 77 -13.76 9.58 6.34
C LEU A 77 -13.69 9.31 4.84
N ASP A 78 -13.89 10.39 4.07
CA ASP A 78 -13.59 10.44 2.63
C ASP A 78 -12.27 11.18 2.44
N SER A 79 -11.20 10.44 2.17
CA SER A 79 -9.86 10.98 1.91
C SER A 79 -9.62 11.37 0.44
N GLY A 80 -10.68 11.37 -0.37
CA GLY A 80 -10.62 11.67 -1.81
C GLY A 80 -10.89 10.45 -2.69
N TYR A 81 -10.90 9.25 -2.12
CA TYR A 81 -11.13 7.98 -2.82
C TYR A 81 -12.51 7.38 -2.54
N GLY A 82 -13.40 8.12 -1.87
CA GLY A 82 -14.69 7.64 -1.40
C GLY A 82 -14.67 7.35 0.10
N MET A 83 -15.85 7.32 0.72
CA MET A 83 -15.99 7.08 2.15
C MET A 83 -15.49 5.67 2.53
N GLY A 84 -14.58 5.60 3.49
CA GLY A 84 -13.97 4.36 3.97
C GLY A 84 -12.86 3.80 3.09
N TRP A 85 -12.64 4.39 1.91
CA TRP A 85 -11.56 4.04 1.01
C TRP A 85 -10.31 4.86 1.30
N ASN A 86 -9.15 4.22 1.19
CA ASN A 86 -7.86 4.88 1.28
C ASN A 86 -6.84 4.24 0.35
N LEU A 87 -6.01 5.08 -0.26
CA LEU A 87 -4.87 4.64 -1.07
C LEU A 87 -3.66 4.45 -0.17
N GLN A 88 -3.01 3.29 -0.23
CA GLN A 88 -1.86 2.95 0.61
C GLN A 88 -0.60 3.64 0.10
N VAL A 89 -0.39 4.87 0.57
CA VAL A 89 0.83 5.67 0.38
C VAL A 89 1.40 5.98 1.75
N SER A 90 2.73 5.99 1.88
CA SER A 90 3.36 6.32 3.15
C SER A 90 3.02 7.74 3.59
N GLN A 91 2.66 7.87 4.85
CA GLN A 91 2.22 9.12 5.46
C GLN A 91 2.63 9.16 6.93
N TYR A 92 2.90 10.35 7.44
CA TYR A 92 3.21 10.57 8.85
C TYR A 92 2.39 11.73 9.39
N ASN A 93 1.69 11.51 10.50
CA ASN A 93 0.97 12.56 11.21
C ASN A 93 1.80 13.03 12.42
N PRO A 94 2.40 14.24 12.40
CA PRO A 94 3.20 14.72 13.52
C PRO A 94 2.40 14.97 14.80
N ALA A 95 1.08 15.18 14.69
CA ALA A 95 0.23 15.47 15.85
C ALA A 95 -0.10 14.21 16.65
N THR A 96 -0.35 13.09 15.96
CA THR A 96 -0.60 11.78 16.61
C THR A 96 0.65 10.91 16.68
N GLN A 97 1.74 11.34 16.03
CA GLN A 97 2.99 10.61 15.86
C GLN A 97 2.83 9.24 15.18
N ILE A 98 1.78 9.07 14.38
CA ILE A 98 1.51 7.81 13.66
C ILE A 98 2.18 7.87 12.29
N LEU A 99 3.05 6.91 12.01
CA LEU A 99 3.63 6.62 10.69
C LEU A 99 2.88 5.43 10.08
N SER A 100 2.24 5.63 8.93
CA SER A 100 1.69 4.54 8.12
C SER A 100 2.54 4.39 6.86
N LEU A 101 2.97 3.19 6.55
CA LEU A 101 3.81 2.87 5.40
C LEU A 101 2.98 2.36 4.23
N SER A 102 3.52 2.51 3.02
CA SER A 102 2.99 1.93 1.78
C SER A 102 2.85 0.39 1.84
N THR A 103 3.59 -0.28 2.73
CA THR A 103 3.48 -1.72 3.00
C THR A 103 2.20 -2.10 3.77
N GLY A 104 1.44 -1.12 4.26
CA GLY A 104 0.27 -1.31 5.11
C GLY A 104 0.59 -1.38 6.61
N GLU A 105 1.87 -1.40 6.98
CA GLU A 105 2.30 -1.34 8.38
C GLU A 105 2.05 0.06 8.96
N THR A 106 1.70 0.13 10.24
CA THR A 106 1.51 1.40 10.96
C THR A 106 2.22 1.32 12.30
N PHE A 107 2.92 2.40 12.65
CA PHE A 107 3.69 2.49 13.88
C PHE A 107 3.49 3.82 14.61
N LEU A 108 3.48 3.78 15.93
CA LEU A 108 3.61 4.94 16.80
C LEU A 108 5.10 5.32 16.94
N VAL A 109 5.43 6.56 16.56
CA VAL A 109 6.76 7.16 16.77
C VAL A 109 6.84 7.72 18.18
N ASP A 110 7.58 7.03 19.05
CA ASP A 110 7.65 7.33 20.48
C ASP A 110 9.06 7.71 20.97
N GLY A 111 10.08 7.65 20.11
CA GLY A 111 11.43 8.04 20.48
C GLY A 111 12.21 8.75 19.38
N THR A 112 13.35 9.30 19.79
CA THR A 112 14.26 10.07 18.92
C THR A 112 15.69 9.66 19.21
N GLY A 113 16.38 9.19 18.18
CA GLY A 113 17.80 8.87 18.21
C GLY A 113 18.68 10.02 17.69
N SER A 114 19.94 9.71 17.40
CA SER A 114 20.87 10.65 16.79
C SER A 114 20.54 10.90 15.31
N ASN A 115 21.03 12.02 14.77
CA ASN A 115 20.92 12.37 13.34
C ASN A 115 19.48 12.37 12.79
N GLY A 116 18.51 12.79 13.62
CA GLY A 116 17.10 12.88 13.24
C GLY A 116 16.38 11.54 13.17
N LEU A 117 17.01 10.42 13.54
CA LEU A 117 16.37 9.11 13.60
C LEU A 117 15.18 9.14 14.55
N ARG A 118 14.07 8.56 14.11
CA ARG A 118 12.85 8.34 14.90
C ARG A 118 12.72 6.86 15.19
N THR A 119 12.38 6.54 16.42
CA THR A 119 12.26 5.16 16.90
C THR A 119 10.83 4.85 17.27
N MET A 120 10.50 3.57 17.20
CA MET A 120 9.17 3.02 17.49
C MET A 120 9.38 1.79 18.36
N THR A 121 8.99 1.84 19.64
CA THR A 121 9.23 0.73 20.57
C THR A 121 8.54 -0.57 20.12
N GLU A 122 7.41 -0.47 19.43
CA GLU A 122 6.66 -1.64 18.96
C GLU A 122 7.26 -2.31 17.71
N LYS A 123 8.20 -1.65 17.02
CA LYS A 123 8.88 -2.18 15.84
C LYS A 123 9.88 -3.27 16.25
N LYS A 124 9.43 -4.54 16.16
CA LYS A 124 10.25 -5.71 16.54
C LYS A 124 11.24 -6.18 15.48
N ILE A 125 10.98 -5.87 14.21
CA ILE A 125 11.80 -6.31 13.08
C ILE A 125 12.36 -5.07 12.41
N ASP A 126 13.66 -5.05 12.15
CA ASP A 126 14.31 -3.93 11.46
C ASP A 126 14.07 -3.97 9.95
N THR A 127 12.90 -3.46 9.52
CA THR A 127 12.49 -3.43 8.11
C THR A 127 12.69 -2.07 7.44
N PHE A 128 12.78 -0.98 8.21
CA PHE A 128 12.99 0.37 7.70
C PHE A 128 13.52 1.32 8.79
N HIS A 129 14.13 2.42 8.41
CA HIS A 129 14.50 3.51 9.32
C HIS A 129 13.76 4.79 8.94
N PHE A 130 13.24 5.49 9.95
CA PHE A 130 12.51 6.75 9.76
C PHE A 130 13.30 7.92 10.32
N TYR A 131 13.45 8.99 9.54
CA TYR A 131 14.24 10.16 9.91
C TYR A 131 13.40 11.42 9.74
N LYS A 132 13.47 12.34 10.70
CA LYS A 132 13.13 13.74 10.46
C LYS A 132 14.37 14.40 9.84
N GLN A 133 14.27 14.88 8.60
CA GLN A 133 15.38 15.55 7.92
C GLN A 133 15.43 17.03 8.29
N ASP A 134 14.29 17.69 8.26
CA ASP A 134 14.09 19.09 8.64
C ASP A 134 12.66 19.29 9.17
N ASP A 135 12.22 20.54 9.34
CA ASP A 135 10.89 20.84 9.90
C ASP A 135 9.72 20.50 8.97
N THR A 136 10.00 20.28 7.70
CA THR A 136 9.02 20.02 6.64
C THR A 136 9.24 18.70 5.91
N SER A 137 10.37 18.02 6.11
CA SER A 137 10.72 16.81 5.38
C SER A 137 11.10 15.66 6.32
N TYR A 138 10.63 14.47 5.95
CA TYR A 138 10.95 13.22 6.58
C TYR A 138 11.40 12.21 5.54
N ARG A 139 12.17 11.22 5.97
CA ARG A 139 12.71 10.18 5.10
C ARG A 139 12.48 8.81 5.71
N VAL A 140 11.91 7.90 4.94
CA VAL A 140 11.83 6.47 5.24
C VAL A 140 12.87 5.76 4.38
N VAL A 141 13.72 4.93 4.97
CA VAL A 141 14.71 4.10 4.28
C VAL A 141 14.38 2.65 4.56
N HIS A 142 13.90 1.92 3.56
CA HIS A 142 13.55 0.50 3.70
C HIS A 142 14.78 -0.39 3.62
N LYS A 143 14.71 -1.60 4.20
CA LYS A 143 15.78 -2.61 4.12
C LYS A 143 16.16 -3.00 2.69
N SER A 144 15.24 -2.82 1.74
CA SER A 144 15.47 -3.07 0.31
C SER A 144 16.37 -2.01 -0.34
N GLY A 145 16.66 -0.92 0.36
CA GLY A 145 17.32 0.27 -0.18
C GLY A 145 16.37 1.27 -0.84
N LEU A 146 15.07 0.96 -0.91
CA LEU A 146 14.05 1.93 -1.35
C LEU A 146 13.97 3.08 -0.34
N VAL A 147 13.98 4.31 -0.84
CA VAL A 147 13.87 5.52 0.00
C VAL A 147 12.60 6.27 -0.36
N GLU A 148 11.83 6.66 0.65
CA GLU A 148 10.67 7.53 0.48
C GLU A 148 10.94 8.87 1.17
N ILE A 149 10.66 9.97 0.47
CA ILE A 149 10.69 11.33 1.01
C ILE A 149 9.25 11.77 1.24
N LEU A 150 8.96 12.19 2.47
CA LEU A 150 7.65 12.64 2.90
C LEU A 150 7.73 14.14 3.21
N GLU A 151 6.88 14.94 2.59
CA GLU A 151 6.81 16.38 2.83
C GLU A 151 5.57 16.75 3.62
N LEU A 152 5.74 17.65 4.59
CA LEU A 152 4.72 18.14 5.49
C LEU A 152 3.79 19.13 4.77
N HIS A 153 2.53 18.74 4.65
CA HIS A 153 1.46 19.62 4.22
C HIS A 153 0.64 20.10 5.42
N ILE A 154 0.35 21.40 5.44
CA ILE A 154 -0.42 22.07 6.49
C ILE A 154 -1.68 22.64 5.86
N SER A 155 -2.84 22.32 6.45
CA SER A 155 -4.13 22.90 6.07
C SER A 155 -4.94 23.23 7.32
N GLY A 156 -5.01 24.52 7.66
CA GLY A 156 -5.52 24.97 8.95
C GLY A 156 -4.75 24.32 10.10
N ASN A 157 -5.46 23.61 10.99
CA ASN A 157 -4.84 22.91 12.11
C ASN A 157 -4.38 21.48 11.78
N LYS A 158 -4.65 20.98 10.57
CA LYS A 158 -4.25 19.63 10.16
C LYS A 158 -2.83 19.67 9.60
N ARG A 159 -2.02 18.71 10.04
CA ARG A 159 -0.63 18.52 9.60
C ARG A 159 -0.46 17.06 9.20
N MET A 160 -0.01 16.81 7.98
CA MET A 160 0.25 15.47 7.49
C MET A 160 1.42 15.51 6.52
N ALA A 161 2.42 14.67 6.76
CA ALA A 161 3.50 14.47 5.81
C ALA A 161 3.14 13.33 4.87
N TRP A 162 3.19 13.58 3.56
CA TRP A 162 2.83 12.60 2.53
C TRP A 162 4.05 12.26 1.71
N ALA A 163 4.19 11.00 1.28
CA ALA A 163 5.26 10.63 0.36
C ALA A 163 5.12 11.42 -0.95
N VAL A 164 6.14 12.19 -1.29
CA VAL A 164 6.24 13.00 -2.51
C VAL A 164 7.27 12.45 -3.49
N LYS A 165 8.20 11.62 -3.01
CA LYS A 165 9.23 11.02 -3.86
C LYS A 165 9.59 9.63 -3.37
N ILE A 166 9.71 8.68 -4.29
CA ILE A 166 10.15 7.32 -4.00
C ILE A 166 11.35 7.02 -4.90
N ILE A 167 12.46 6.61 -4.30
CA ILE A 167 13.76 6.47 -4.93
C ILE A 167 14.18 5.01 -4.81
N ALA A 168 14.48 4.40 -5.95
CA ALA A 168 15.03 3.05 -6.03
C ALA A 168 16.50 3.02 -5.56
N PRO A 169 17.03 1.86 -5.17
CA PRO A 169 18.46 1.69 -4.90
C PRO A 169 19.35 2.09 -6.10
N SER A 170 18.83 2.03 -7.32
CA SER A 170 19.50 2.45 -8.55
C SER A 170 19.64 3.97 -8.69
N GLY A 171 18.94 4.76 -7.87
CA GLY A 171 18.88 6.22 -7.93
C GLY A 171 17.74 6.77 -8.78
N HIS A 172 17.11 5.95 -9.63
CA HIS A 172 15.89 6.33 -10.35
C HIS A 172 14.72 6.52 -9.39
N SER A 173 13.81 7.42 -9.72
CA SER A 173 12.72 7.80 -8.83
C SER A 173 11.40 8.00 -9.53
N ILE A 174 10.35 8.06 -8.71
CA ILE A 174 9.03 8.55 -9.09
C ILE A 174 8.65 9.68 -8.13
N THR A 175 7.91 10.64 -8.66
CA THR A 175 7.38 11.79 -7.92
C THR A 175 5.88 11.65 -7.78
N LEU A 176 5.40 11.79 -6.54
CA LEU A 176 3.99 11.71 -6.17
C LEU A 176 3.49 13.12 -5.91
N LYS A 177 2.58 13.60 -6.77
CA LYS A 177 1.99 14.92 -6.63
C LYS A 177 0.67 14.83 -5.88
N HIS A 178 0.55 15.59 -4.79
CA HIS A 178 -0.68 15.70 -4.01
C HIS A 178 -1.42 17.00 -4.33
N LYS A 179 -2.74 16.97 -4.23
CA LYS A 179 -3.62 18.15 -4.36
C LYS A 179 -4.58 18.24 -3.18
N LEU A 180 -5.06 19.44 -2.91
CA LEU A 180 -6.05 19.67 -1.86
C LEU A 180 -7.42 19.14 -2.30
N PHE A 181 -8.10 18.47 -1.38
CA PHE A 181 -9.45 17.93 -1.49
C PHE A 181 -10.30 18.42 -0.31
N LYS A 182 -11.53 18.87 -0.60
CA LYS A 182 -12.49 19.45 0.37
C LYS A 182 -11.82 20.38 1.40
N SER A 183 -10.93 21.25 0.90
CA SER A 183 -10.24 22.32 1.62
C SER A 183 -9.39 21.92 2.84
N SER A 184 -9.22 20.64 3.15
CA SER A 184 -8.50 20.23 4.37
C SER A 184 -7.77 18.89 4.30
N THR A 185 -8.00 18.09 3.28
CA THR A 185 -7.36 16.79 3.10
C THR A 185 -6.54 16.83 1.82
N TYR A 186 -5.41 16.14 1.79
CA TYR A 186 -4.62 15.98 0.57
C TYR A 186 -4.91 14.61 -0.04
N MET A 187 -4.97 14.60 -1.36
CA MET A 187 -5.22 13.42 -2.18
C MET A 187 -4.12 13.32 -3.23
N LEU A 188 -3.66 12.10 -3.51
CA LEU A 188 -2.73 11.87 -4.61
C LEU A 188 -3.42 12.26 -5.93
N ALA A 189 -2.77 13.10 -6.71
CA ALA A 189 -3.25 13.58 -7.99
C ALA A 189 -2.60 12.83 -9.16
N SER A 190 -1.29 12.59 -9.07
CA SER A 190 -0.55 11.93 -10.14
C SER A 190 0.77 11.32 -9.64
N ILE A 191 1.29 10.37 -10.41
CA ILE A 191 2.65 9.84 -10.28
C ILE A 191 3.38 10.02 -11.61
N THR A 192 4.57 10.59 -11.57
CA THR A 192 5.45 10.78 -12.73
C THR A 192 6.82 10.18 -12.45
N ASP A 193 7.50 9.67 -13.47
CA ASP A 193 8.90 9.23 -13.35
C ASP A 193 9.92 10.36 -13.63
N ASP A 194 11.22 10.05 -13.60
CA ASP A 194 12.28 11.04 -13.85
C ASP A 194 12.38 11.43 -15.34
N LEU A 195 11.82 10.62 -16.24
CA LEU A 195 11.74 10.90 -17.68
C LEU A 195 10.56 11.83 -18.01
N GLY A 196 9.73 12.17 -17.03
CA GLY A 196 8.55 13.00 -17.19
C GLY A 196 7.32 12.25 -17.70
N GLN A 197 7.36 10.91 -17.74
CA GLN A 197 6.20 10.09 -18.07
C GLN A 197 5.24 10.03 -16.89
N THR A 198 3.98 10.42 -17.11
CA THR A 198 2.92 10.22 -16.14
C THR A 198 2.48 8.76 -16.13
N LEU A 199 2.65 8.09 -14.99
CA LEU A 199 2.34 6.67 -14.79
C LEU A 199 0.92 6.46 -14.25
N LEU A 200 0.45 7.40 -13.43
CA LEU A 200 -0.88 7.39 -12.83
C LEU A 200 -1.45 8.80 -12.77
N GLU A 201 -2.72 8.93 -13.09
CA GLU A 201 -3.54 10.11 -12.80
C GLU A 201 -4.79 9.72 -12.02
N ILE A 202 -5.15 10.52 -11.02
CA ILE A 202 -6.37 10.31 -10.24
C ILE A 202 -7.27 11.54 -10.32
N ALA A 203 -8.48 11.30 -10.86
CA ALA A 203 -9.54 12.28 -10.92
C ALA A 203 -10.66 11.91 -9.95
N ARG A 204 -11.23 12.93 -9.30
CA ARG A 204 -12.36 12.79 -8.38
C ARG A 204 -13.48 13.70 -8.87
N SER A 205 -14.62 13.12 -9.21
CA SER A 205 -15.91 13.83 -9.36
C SER A 205 -16.71 13.70 -8.06
N ASP A 206 -17.97 14.11 -8.03
CA ASP A 206 -18.82 13.88 -6.85
C ASP A 206 -19.19 12.39 -6.70
N ASP A 207 -19.40 11.68 -7.81
CA ASP A 207 -19.98 10.33 -7.81
C ASP A 207 -18.97 9.19 -8.01
N PHE A 208 -17.82 9.46 -8.63
CA PHE A 208 -16.81 8.43 -8.88
C PHE A 208 -15.38 8.93 -8.68
N VAL A 209 -14.48 7.96 -8.56
CA VAL A 209 -13.02 8.16 -8.57
C VAL A 209 -12.50 7.43 -9.80
N GLU A 210 -11.74 8.13 -10.63
CA GLU A 210 -11.13 7.55 -11.83
C GLU A 210 -9.62 7.46 -11.62
N LEU A 211 -9.07 6.26 -11.83
CA LEU A 211 -7.63 5.99 -11.80
C LEU A 211 -7.18 5.61 -13.20
N LYS A 212 -6.35 6.47 -13.83
CA LYS A 212 -5.79 6.24 -15.16
C LYS A 212 -4.35 5.76 -15.03
N LEU A 213 -4.15 4.47 -15.28
CA LEU A 213 -2.83 3.86 -15.33
C LEU A 213 -2.30 3.90 -16.76
N ASN A 214 -1.19 4.61 -16.96
CA ASN A 214 -0.53 4.68 -18.25
C ASN A 214 0.55 3.59 -18.31
N ARG A 215 0.60 2.86 -19.42
CA ARG A 215 1.71 1.93 -19.68
C ARG A 215 2.82 2.66 -20.42
N PRO A 216 4.09 2.33 -20.16
CA PRO A 216 5.16 2.76 -21.05
C PRO A 216 4.88 2.21 -22.46
N GLY A 217 5.14 3.07 -23.47
CA GLY A 217 4.98 2.76 -24.89
C GLY A 217 6.19 2.03 -25.46
#